data_AF-A0A1L0BZQ0-F1
#
_entry.id   AF-A0A1L0BZQ0-F1
#
_cell.length_a   1.000
_cell.length_b   1.000
_cell.length_c   1.000
_cell.angle_alpha   90.00
_cell.angle_beta   90.00
_cell.angle_gamma   90.00
#
_symmetry.space_group_name_H-M   'P 1'
#
loop_
_entity.id
_entity.type
_entity.pdbx_description
1 polymer ?
#
loop_
_entity_poly.entity_id
_entity_poly.type
_entity_poly.pdbx_seq_one_letter_code
_entity_poly.pdbx_strand_id
1 'polypeptide(L)'
;MAVGDSSRLEMTSKTEFRGLTYDEWLSVFIQYSFLLRYFKHDLDGAVSILEEALTGSVFSQNKSRSMLLRLSLLIFGILQEDFTEAVSNNVRYLLTSAQFSPTIYDFFMCCFSSGVGAWAAFSNYNHQKYFLRQLKAYDSLLTSSKVSGSAHVTIDTTQFSFTREHPQLLYIYACLLGSNRTFSSPIVYLTRVYRQYNQDPTICFMLGLAHVHRSMQRNSNNRHLQLLQGISYLLEYKESREKGATIYEKQEIEYNFGRLFHMLGLPTLAIHHYTKVLGYHDDLIDDPTYDMLMEAAYNLSLIYTINGNTALAHSIYDKYLTI
;
A
#
# COMPACT_ATOMS: atom_id res chain seq x y z
N MET A 1 -21.09 -36.38 36.27
CA MET A 1 -21.94 -35.43 35.51
C MET A 1 -22.32 -34.30 36.44
N ALA A 2 -21.52 -33.22 36.47
CA ALA A 2 -21.92 -31.97 37.10
C ALA A 2 -22.40 -31.06 35.96
N VAL A 3 -23.71 -30.82 35.93
CA VAL A 3 -24.33 -29.83 35.04
C VAL A 3 -23.86 -28.48 35.55
N GLY A 4 -22.93 -27.85 34.83
CA GLY A 4 -22.47 -26.50 35.10
C GLY A 4 -23.63 -25.53 34.96
N ASP A 5 -23.97 -24.90 36.07
CA ASP A 5 -25.02 -23.91 36.20
C ASP A 5 -24.62 -22.66 35.38
N SER A 6 -25.09 -22.56 34.14
CA SER A 6 -24.99 -21.34 33.35
C SER A 6 -26.00 -20.33 33.89
N SER A 7 -25.70 -19.73 35.04
CA SER A 7 -26.46 -18.61 35.56
C SER A 7 -26.42 -17.49 34.51
N ARG A 8 -27.52 -17.30 33.77
CA ARG A 8 -27.70 -16.13 32.90
C ARG A 8 -27.63 -14.91 33.80
N LEU A 9 -26.48 -14.23 33.80
CA LEU A 9 -26.31 -12.94 34.45
C LEU A 9 -27.35 -11.99 33.85
N GLU A 10 -28.32 -11.55 34.65
CA GLU A 10 -29.22 -10.49 34.26
C GLU A 10 -28.42 -9.20 34.16
N MET A 11 -28.35 -8.64 32.95
CA MET A 11 -27.73 -7.34 32.73
C MET A 11 -28.59 -6.25 33.37
N THR A 12 -28.13 -5.74 34.51
CA THR A 12 -28.79 -4.65 35.24
C THR A 12 -28.55 -3.27 34.61
N SER A 13 -27.49 -3.11 33.81
CA SER A 13 -27.16 -1.84 33.14
C SER A 13 -26.84 -2.01 31.65
N LYS A 14 -27.26 -1.02 30.86
CA LYS A 14 -27.01 -0.94 29.40
C LYS A 14 -25.68 -0.28 29.04
N THR A 15 -24.97 0.29 30.00
CA THR A 15 -23.76 1.12 29.75
C THR A 15 -22.52 0.63 30.48
N GLU A 16 -22.68 -0.21 31.50
CA GLU A 16 -21.60 -0.67 32.36
C GLU A 16 -21.78 -2.14 32.73
N PHE A 17 -20.66 -2.79 33.03
CA PHE A 17 -20.61 -4.14 33.56
C PHE A 17 -19.57 -4.18 34.68
N ARG A 18 -19.96 -4.67 35.86
CA ARG A 18 -19.07 -4.80 37.03
C ARG A 18 -18.37 -3.49 37.45
N GLY A 19 -19.06 -2.35 37.29
CA GLY A 19 -18.55 -1.04 37.70
C GLY A 19 -17.59 -0.37 36.72
N LEU A 20 -17.37 -0.98 35.54
CA LEU A 20 -16.65 -0.37 34.43
C LEU A 20 -17.59 -0.16 33.24
N THR A 21 -17.41 0.96 32.55
CA THR A 21 -18.09 1.24 31.28
C THR A 21 -17.60 0.29 30.18
N TYR A 22 -18.40 0.12 29.14
CA TYR A 22 -17.98 -0.69 28.00
C TYR A 22 -16.77 -0.11 27.25
N ASP A 23 -16.56 1.21 27.29
CA ASP A 23 -15.37 1.83 26.69
C ASP A 23 -14.11 1.54 27.52
N GLU A 24 -14.21 1.48 28.85
CA GLU A 24 -13.12 1.03 29.72
C GLU A 24 -12.80 -0.44 29.50
N TRP A 25 -13.83 -1.31 29.42
CA TRP A 25 -13.63 -2.72 29.08
C TRP A 25 -12.93 -2.91 27.72
N LEU A 26 -13.33 -2.12 26.71
CA LEU A 26 -12.66 -2.13 25.41
C LEU A 26 -11.18 -1.79 25.53
N SER A 27 -10.86 -0.73 26.29
CA SER A 27 -9.48 -0.32 26.54
C SER A 27 -8.68 -1.43 27.23
N VAL A 28 -9.27 -2.08 28.24
CA VAL A 28 -8.66 -3.22 28.95
C VAL A 28 -8.36 -4.36 27.99
N PHE A 29 -9.30 -4.78 27.13
CA PHE A 29 -9.08 -5.86 26.18
C PHE A 29 -7.96 -5.54 25.19
N ILE A 30 -7.97 -4.34 24.62
CA ILE A 30 -6.93 -3.90 23.68
C ILE A 30 -5.57 -3.86 24.36
N GLN A 31 -5.45 -3.14 25.48
CA GLN A 31 -4.19 -2.99 26.21
C GLN A 31 -3.66 -4.35 26.65
N TYR A 32 -4.52 -5.21 27.20
CA TYR A 32 -4.12 -6.53 27.64
C TYR A 32 -3.61 -7.40 26.50
N SER A 33 -4.27 -7.38 25.32
CA SER A 33 -3.76 -8.10 24.14
C SER A 33 -2.38 -7.62 23.70
N PHE A 34 -2.13 -6.31 23.70
CA PHE A 34 -0.80 -5.76 23.39
C PHE A 34 0.25 -6.17 24.42
N LEU A 35 -0.08 -6.10 25.72
CA LEU A 35 0.81 -6.52 26.80
C LEU A 35 1.11 -8.02 26.73
N LEU A 36 0.10 -8.84 26.43
CA LEU A 36 0.24 -10.29 26.29
C LEU A 36 1.22 -10.63 25.16
N ARG A 37 1.06 -9.97 24.01
CA ARG A 37 1.97 -10.12 22.87
C ARG A 37 3.39 -9.65 23.18
N TYR A 38 3.53 -8.51 23.84
CA TYR A 38 4.84 -7.87 24.06
C TYR A 38 5.64 -8.58 25.15
N PHE A 39 5.02 -8.89 26.29
CA PHE A 39 5.72 -9.42 27.46
C PHE A 39 5.69 -10.94 27.58
N LYS A 40 4.62 -11.60 27.12
CA LYS A 40 4.52 -13.07 27.17
C LYS A 40 4.82 -13.75 25.83
N HIS A 41 5.02 -12.97 24.76
CA HIS A 41 5.17 -13.46 23.40
C HIS A 41 4.01 -14.36 22.93
N ASP A 42 2.85 -14.27 23.61
CA ASP A 42 1.66 -15.04 23.29
C ASP A 42 0.75 -14.22 22.38
N LEU A 43 0.90 -14.49 21.08
CA LEU A 43 0.21 -13.76 20.03
C LEU A 43 -1.17 -14.37 19.73
N ASP A 44 -1.27 -15.69 19.76
CA ASP A 44 -2.54 -16.39 19.50
C ASP A 44 -3.56 -16.04 20.60
N GLY A 45 -3.12 -16.00 21.86
CA GLY A 45 -3.95 -15.52 22.96
C GLY A 45 -4.37 -14.06 22.78
N ALA A 46 -3.46 -13.19 22.31
CA ALA A 46 -3.75 -11.78 22.11
C ALA A 46 -4.80 -11.55 21.02
N VAL A 47 -4.70 -12.29 19.90
CA VAL A 47 -5.67 -12.27 18.80
C VAL A 47 -7.01 -12.84 19.25
N SER A 48 -7.02 -14.01 19.90
CA SER A 48 -8.24 -14.66 20.38
C SER A 48 -9.07 -13.76 21.30
N ILE A 49 -8.43 -13.03 22.22
CA ILE A 49 -9.13 -12.07 23.10
C ILE A 49 -9.86 -10.99 22.30
N LEU A 50 -9.22 -10.45 21.26
CA LEU A 50 -9.83 -9.40 20.44
C LEU A 50 -10.93 -9.94 19.53
N GLU A 51 -10.77 -11.16 18.99
CA GLU A 51 -11.80 -11.82 18.20
C GLU A 51 -13.05 -12.11 19.05
N GLU A 52 -12.88 -12.61 20.27
CA GLU A 52 -13.98 -12.81 21.21
C GLU A 52 -14.64 -11.49 21.63
N ALA A 53 -13.86 -10.43 21.84
CA ALA A 53 -14.43 -9.10 22.07
C ALA A 53 -15.27 -8.64 20.86
N LEU A 54 -14.85 -8.97 19.63
CA LEU A 54 -15.55 -8.60 18.40
C LEU A 54 -16.87 -9.38 18.20
N THR A 55 -16.98 -10.62 18.70
CA THR A 55 -18.25 -11.38 18.66
C THR A 55 -19.30 -10.81 19.63
N GLY A 56 -18.86 -10.09 20.68
CA GLY A 56 -19.73 -9.42 21.63
C GLY A 56 -20.66 -8.40 20.96
N SER A 57 -21.97 -8.48 21.24
CA SER A 57 -22.99 -7.57 20.67
C SER A 57 -22.74 -6.10 21.03
N VAL A 58 -22.22 -5.85 22.23
CA VAL A 58 -21.93 -4.51 22.75
C VAL A 58 -20.85 -3.78 21.93
N PHE A 59 -19.85 -4.53 21.45
CA PHE A 59 -18.74 -3.99 20.68
C PHE A 59 -19.02 -4.02 19.18
N SER A 60 -19.65 -5.08 18.68
CA SER A 60 -19.96 -5.23 17.25
C SER A 60 -21.02 -4.26 16.73
N GLN A 61 -22.03 -3.91 17.54
CA GLN A 61 -23.09 -2.97 17.14
C GLN A 61 -22.61 -1.52 17.08
N ASN A 62 -21.60 -1.15 17.89
CA ASN A 62 -21.02 0.18 17.86
C ASN A 62 -19.88 0.25 16.84
N LYS A 63 -20.07 1.04 15.78
CA LYS A 63 -19.09 1.19 14.69
C LYS A 63 -17.70 1.61 15.17
N SER A 64 -17.61 2.53 16.12
CA SER A 64 -16.33 3.04 16.63
C SER A 64 -15.58 1.98 17.44
N ARG A 65 -16.28 1.23 18.29
CA ARG A 65 -15.66 0.15 19.09
C ARG A 65 -15.19 -1.00 18.19
N SER A 66 -16.04 -1.41 17.25
CA SER A 66 -15.70 -2.42 16.24
C SER A 66 -14.48 -2.00 15.39
N MET A 67 -14.40 -0.73 15.01
CA MET A 67 -13.25 -0.17 14.29
C MET A 67 -11.96 -0.28 15.11
N LEU A 68 -11.96 0.09 16.40
CA LEU A 68 -10.78 0.00 17.26
C LEU A 68 -10.28 -1.44 17.44
N LEU A 69 -11.18 -2.40 17.62
CA LEU A 69 -10.83 -3.83 17.69
C LEU A 69 -10.18 -4.30 16.38
N ARG A 70 -10.76 -3.92 15.23
CA ARG A 70 -10.25 -4.31 13.92
C ARG A 70 -8.92 -3.67 13.57
N LEU A 71 -8.68 -2.43 13.99
CA LEU A 71 -7.36 -1.79 13.87
C LEU A 71 -6.31 -2.52 14.73
N SER A 72 -6.69 -2.95 15.92
CA SER A 72 -5.80 -3.73 16.81
C SER A 72 -5.47 -5.11 16.19
N LEU A 73 -6.47 -5.82 15.67
CA LEU A 73 -6.28 -7.07 14.93
C LEU A 73 -5.44 -6.89 13.67
N LEU A 74 -5.63 -5.78 12.95
CA LEU A 74 -4.85 -5.44 11.77
C LEU A 74 -3.36 -5.28 12.09
N ILE A 75 -3.03 -4.62 13.20
CA ILE A 75 -1.64 -4.47 13.66
C ILE A 75 -1.01 -5.85 13.89
N PHE A 76 -1.72 -6.74 14.58
CA PHE A 76 -1.22 -8.11 14.79
C PHE A 76 -1.08 -8.89 13.49
N GLY A 77 -2.02 -8.75 12.55
CA GLY A 77 -1.91 -9.36 11.22
C GLY A 77 -0.68 -8.88 10.44
N ILE A 78 -0.38 -7.57 10.46
CA ILE A 78 0.83 -7.02 9.82
C ILE A 78 2.09 -7.56 10.49
N LEU A 79 2.14 -7.61 11.83
CA LEU A 79 3.28 -8.13 12.58
C LEU A 79 3.53 -9.64 12.38
N GLN A 80 2.50 -10.39 11.99
CA GLN A 80 2.61 -11.81 11.61
C GLN A 80 2.93 -12.03 10.14
N GLU A 81 2.94 -10.96 9.34
CA GLU A 81 2.95 -11.03 7.88
C GLU A 81 1.76 -11.83 7.29
N ASP A 82 0.66 -11.98 8.03
CA ASP A 82 -0.58 -12.58 7.50
C ASP A 82 -1.39 -11.56 6.69
N PHE A 83 -0.86 -11.23 5.52
CA PHE A 83 -1.49 -10.29 4.60
C PHE A 83 -2.76 -10.85 3.94
N THR A 84 -2.86 -12.18 3.83
CA THR A 84 -3.90 -12.85 3.02
C THR A 84 -5.22 -12.90 3.75
N GLU A 85 -5.22 -13.24 5.03
CA GLU A 85 -6.45 -13.39 5.81
C GLU A 85 -6.64 -12.24 6.79
N ALA A 86 -5.81 -12.13 7.83
CA ALA A 86 -5.97 -11.15 8.90
C ALA A 86 -5.99 -9.70 8.38
N VAL A 87 -4.97 -9.30 7.61
CA VAL A 87 -4.89 -7.92 7.08
C VAL A 87 -6.01 -7.64 6.10
N SER A 88 -6.21 -8.52 5.12
CA SER A 88 -7.21 -8.33 4.06
C SER A 88 -8.64 -8.25 4.62
N ASN A 89 -9.00 -9.08 5.60
CA ASN A 89 -10.34 -9.07 6.21
C ASN A 89 -10.59 -7.80 7.03
N ASN A 90 -9.63 -7.40 7.87
CA ASN A 90 -9.77 -6.21 8.71
C ASN A 90 -9.80 -4.92 7.88
N VAL A 91 -8.91 -4.79 6.89
CA VAL A 91 -8.90 -3.65 5.97
C VAL A 91 -10.15 -3.60 5.09
N ARG A 92 -10.69 -4.75 4.66
CA ARG A 92 -11.94 -4.80 3.87
C ARG A 92 -13.12 -4.21 4.63
N TYR A 93 -13.21 -4.47 5.93
CA TYR A 93 -14.25 -3.87 6.78
C TYR A 93 -14.14 -2.34 6.79
N LEU A 94 -12.94 -1.80 6.98
CA LEU A 94 -12.70 -0.36 7.02
C LEU A 94 -13.03 0.30 5.68
N LEU A 95 -12.59 -0.31 4.57
CA LEU A 95 -12.91 0.15 3.21
C LEU A 95 -14.41 0.19 2.93
N THR A 96 -15.18 -0.76 3.46
CA THR A 96 -16.63 -0.82 3.29
C THR A 96 -17.35 0.21 4.16
N SER A 97 -16.79 0.50 5.33
CA SER A 97 -17.35 1.43 6.32
C SER A 97 -17.14 2.90 5.93
N ALA A 98 -16.02 3.20 5.26
CA ALA A 98 -15.63 4.55 4.83
C ALA A 98 -15.55 4.65 3.28
N GLN A 99 -16.57 4.11 2.60
CA GLN A 99 -16.62 4.07 1.13
C GLN A 99 -16.34 5.45 0.50
N PHE A 100 -15.53 5.50 -0.56
CA PHE A 100 -15.11 6.72 -1.28
C PHE A 100 -14.26 7.73 -0.51
N SER A 101 -13.92 7.48 0.76
CA SER A 101 -12.96 8.34 1.47
C SER A 101 -11.54 8.20 0.90
N PRO A 102 -10.86 9.29 0.51
CA PRO A 102 -9.48 9.22 0.05
C PRO A 102 -8.54 8.61 1.11
N THR A 103 -8.71 9.01 2.37
CA THR A 103 -7.84 8.56 3.47
C THR A 103 -7.88 7.04 3.68
N ILE A 104 -9.04 6.39 3.48
CA ILE A 104 -9.10 4.93 3.65
C ILE A 104 -8.44 4.18 2.48
N TYR A 105 -8.39 4.79 1.30
CA TYR A 105 -7.70 4.26 0.14
C TYR A 105 -6.18 4.39 0.30
N ASP A 106 -5.71 5.52 0.82
CA ASP A 106 -4.29 5.68 1.17
C ASP A 106 -3.89 4.70 2.27
N PHE A 107 -4.71 4.56 3.31
CA PHE A 107 -4.51 3.57 4.38
C PHE A 107 -4.44 2.12 3.84
N PHE A 108 -5.32 1.76 2.90
CA PHE A 108 -5.25 0.47 2.22
C PHE A 108 -3.90 0.26 1.53
N MET A 109 -3.38 1.25 0.81
CA MET A 109 -2.08 1.15 0.16
C MET A 109 -0.94 0.98 1.18
N CYS A 110 -0.97 1.71 2.29
CA CYS A 110 0.03 1.58 3.35
C CYS A 110 0.08 0.18 3.96
N CYS A 111 -1.08 -0.49 4.09
CA CYS A 111 -1.16 -1.86 4.62
C CYS A 111 -0.45 -2.90 3.73
N PHE A 112 -0.18 -2.59 2.46
CA PHE A 112 0.48 -3.48 1.51
C PHE A 112 1.75 -2.85 0.88
N SER A 113 2.44 -1.99 1.63
CA SER A 113 3.53 -1.15 1.11
C SER A 113 4.80 -1.91 0.70
N SER A 114 5.14 -3.01 1.38
CA SER A 114 6.39 -3.74 1.13
C SER A 114 6.29 -5.24 1.41
N GLY A 115 7.16 -6.03 0.77
CA GLY A 115 7.25 -7.47 0.95
C GLY A 115 6.50 -8.29 -0.10
N VAL A 116 7.02 -9.49 -0.37
CA VAL A 116 6.44 -10.42 -1.36
C VAL A 116 5.06 -10.90 -0.93
N GLY A 117 4.86 -11.16 0.36
CA GLY A 117 3.56 -11.55 0.93
C GLY A 117 2.50 -10.46 0.76
N ALA A 118 2.84 -9.21 1.09
CA ALA A 118 1.98 -8.07 0.91
C ALA A 118 1.60 -7.85 -0.57
N TRP A 119 2.58 -7.94 -1.48
CA TRP A 119 2.33 -7.81 -2.91
C TRP A 119 1.40 -8.92 -3.45
N ALA A 120 1.61 -10.17 -3.02
CA ALA A 120 0.75 -11.30 -3.41
C ALA A 120 -0.69 -11.12 -2.91
N ALA A 121 -0.86 -10.67 -1.66
CA ALA A 121 -2.18 -10.40 -1.09
C ALA A 121 -2.85 -9.18 -1.76
N PHE A 122 -2.11 -8.11 -2.03
CA PHE A 122 -2.59 -6.93 -2.73
C PHE A 122 -3.11 -7.29 -4.13
N SER A 123 -2.30 -7.99 -4.92
CA SER A 123 -2.58 -8.36 -6.32
C SER A 123 -3.66 -9.42 -6.51
N ASN A 124 -4.32 -9.85 -5.42
CA ASN A 124 -5.33 -10.89 -5.49
C ASN A 124 -6.58 -10.45 -6.29
N TYR A 125 -7.25 -11.46 -6.87
CA TYR A 125 -8.45 -11.25 -7.69
C TYR A 125 -9.64 -10.69 -6.90
N ASN A 126 -9.68 -10.92 -5.58
CA ASN A 126 -10.75 -10.44 -4.70
C ASN A 126 -10.70 -8.92 -4.50
N HIS A 127 -9.49 -8.33 -4.40
CA HIS A 127 -9.25 -6.89 -4.37
C HIS A 127 -9.60 -6.27 -5.71
N GLN A 128 -9.14 -6.86 -6.82
CA GLN A 128 -9.49 -6.38 -8.15
C GLN A 128 -11.01 -6.31 -8.36
N LYS A 129 -11.75 -7.38 -8.01
CA LYS A 129 -13.21 -7.39 -8.07
C LYS A 129 -13.85 -6.34 -7.17
N TYR A 130 -13.33 -6.17 -5.95
CA TYR A 130 -13.84 -5.19 -5.00
C TYR A 130 -13.71 -3.77 -5.54
N PHE A 131 -12.51 -3.35 -5.93
CA PHE A 131 -12.27 -1.99 -6.43
C PHE A 131 -12.96 -1.72 -7.76
N LEU A 132 -13.15 -2.73 -8.62
CA LEU A 132 -13.99 -2.60 -9.80
C LEU A 132 -15.47 -2.32 -9.44
N ARG A 133 -16.02 -2.98 -8.42
CA ARG A 133 -17.38 -2.69 -7.94
C ARG A 133 -17.48 -1.27 -7.36
N GLN A 134 -16.46 -0.84 -6.62
CA GLN A 134 -16.38 0.52 -6.09
C GLN A 134 -16.34 1.57 -7.21
N LEU A 135 -15.54 1.34 -8.25
CA LEU A 135 -15.48 2.22 -9.41
C LEU A 135 -16.81 2.31 -10.15
N LYS A 136 -17.47 1.16 -10.38
CA LYS A 136 -18.81 1.13 -11.01
C LYS A 136 -19.87 1.83 -10.16
N ALA A 137 -19.81 1.69 -8.84
CA ALA A 137 -20.70 2.41 -7.92
C ALA A 137 -20.47 3.93 -8.01
N TYR A 138 -19.21 4.37 -8.01
CA TYR A 138 -18.85 5.78 -8.14
C TYR A 138 -19.32 6.39 -9.48
N ASP A 139 -19.07 5.70 -10.60
CA ASP A 139 -19.49 6.13 -11.94
C ASP A 139 -21.03 6.20 -12.07
N SER A 140 -21.75 5.27 -11.42
CA SER A 140 -23.22 5.27 -11.39
C SER A 140 -23.79 6.45 -10.61
N LEU A 141 -23.16 6.82 -9.49
CA LEU A 141 -23.52 8.02 -8.73
C LEU A 141 -23.31 9.30 -9.56
N LEU A 142 -22.21 9.40 -10.30
CA LEU A 142 -21.93 10.53 -11.18
C LEU A 142 -22.92 10.66 -12.34
N THR A 143 -23.31 9.54 -12.96
CA THR A 143 -24.16 9.53 -14.16
C THR A 143 -25.65 9.41 -13.84
N SER A 144 -26.02 9.29 -12.56
CA SER A 144 -27.39 8.97 -12.11
C SER A 144 -27.99 7.74 -12.81
N SER A 145 -27.13 6.83 -13.28
CA SER A 145 -27.55 5.60 -13.97
C SER A 145 -27.87 4.52 -12.93
N LYS A 146 -28.80 3.60 -13.25
CA LYS A 146 -29.09 2.47 -12.34
C LYS A 146 -27.84 1.59 -12.19
N VAL A 147 -27.41 1.33 -10.96
CA VAL A 147 -26.27 0.45 -10.71
C VAL A 147 -26.57 -0.95 -11.26
N SER A 148 -25.71 -1.44 -12.16
CA SER A 148 -25.82 -2.81 -12.69
C SER A 148 -25.10 -3.78 -11.75
N GLY A 149 -25.83 -4.74 -11.18
CA GLY A 149 -25.27 -5.86 -10.42
C GLY A 149 -25.06 -5.60 -8.92
N SER A 150 -24.00 -6.18 -8.35
CA SER A 150 -23.70 -6.23 -6.90
C SER A 150 -22.90 -5.03 -6.36
N ALA A 151 -22.84 -3.93 -7.11
CA ALA A 151 -22.19 -2.71 -6.65
C ALA A 151 -23.21 -1.95 -5.77
N HIS A 152 -23.03 -2.01 -4.45
CA HIS A 152 -23.90 -1.33 -3.49
C HIS A 152 -23.18 -0.12 -2.90
N VAL A 153 -23.91 0.99 -2.79
CA VAL A 153 -23.47 2.16 -2.04
C VAL A 153 -23.88 1.95 -0.59
N THR A 154 -22.91 1.94 0.31
CA THR A 154 -23.09 1.64 1.74
C THR A 154 -23.19 2.90 2.60
N ILE A 155 -22.80 4.05 2.05
CA ILE A 155 -22.78 5.33 2.76
C ILE A 155 -23.88 6.27 2.27
N ASP A 156 -24.29 7.19 3.16
CA ASP A 156 -25.17 8.29 2.81
C ASP A 156 -24.38 9.30 1.96
N THR A 157 -24.81 9.48 0.71
CA THR A 157 -24.13 10.32 -0.29
C THR A 157 -24.52 11.79 -0.21
N THR A 158 -25.45 12.16 0.68
CA THR A 158 -25.98 13.53 0.79
C THR A 158 -24.92 14.60 1.10
N GLN A 159 -23.80 14.22 1.72
CA GLN A 159 -22.71 15.13 2.07
C GLN A 159 -21.49 15.03 1.13
N PHE A 160 -21.54 14.19 0.10
CA PHE A 160 -20.37 13.95 -0.74
C PHE A 160 -20.34 14.90 -1.95
N SER A 161 -19.25 15.67 -2.07
CA SER A 161 -18.94 16.39 -3.31
C SER A 161 -18.24 15.44 -4.27
N PHE A 162 -18.93 15.03 -5.32
CA PHE A 162 -18.36 14.14 -6.33
C PHE A 162 -17.47 14.93 -7.31
N THR A 163 -16.23 14.48 -7.46
CA THR A 163 -15.36 14.89 -8.59
C THR A 163 -15.58 13.95 -9.76
N ARG A 164 -15.35 14.45 -10.99
CA ARG A 164 -15.49 13.64 -12.22
C ARG A 164 -14.66 12.35 -12.16
N GLU A 165 -13.47 12.43 -11.60
CA GLU A 165 -12.57 11.29 -11.41
C GLU A 165 -12.21 11.20 -9.92
N HIS A 166 -12.22 10.00 -9.35
CA HIS A 166 -11.71 9.73 -8.00
C HIS A 166 -10.27 9.21 -8.11
N PRO A 167 -9.25 10.06 -7.88
CA PRO A 167 -7.87 9.75 -8.26
C PRO A 167 -7.31 8.55 -7.50
N GLN A 168 -7.51 8.45 -6.17
CA GLN A 168 -7.03 7.31 -5.38
C GLN A 168 -7.70 6.00 -5.82
N LEU A 169 -9.01 6.02 -6.07
CA LEU A 169 -9.74 4.83 -6.51
C LEU A 169 -9.23 4.31 -7.86
N LEU A 170 -9.03 5.21 -8.82
CA LEU A 170 -8.48 4.88 -10.14
C LEU A 170 -7.03 4.42 -10.05
N TYR A 171 -6.23 5.07 -9.21
CA TYR A 171 -4.82 4.74 -8.97
C TYR A 171 -4.67 3.32 -8.41
N ILE A 172 -5.40 2.99 -7.33
CA ILE A 172 -5.38 1.65 -6.73
C ILE A 172 -5.82 0.61 -7.75
N TYR A 173 -6.91 0.87 -8.47
CA TYR A 173 -7.40 -0.07 -9.47
C TYR A 173 -6.40 -0.28 -10.61
N ALA A 174 -5.72 0.78 -11.06
CA ALA A 174 -4.63 0.67 -12.02
C ALA A 174 -3.46 -0.17 -11.49
N CYS A 175 -3.05 0.02 -10.24
CA CYS A 175 -1.99 -0.78 -9.61
C CYS A 175 -2.36 -2.27 -9.52
N LEU A 176 -3.60 -2.59 -9.16
CA LEU A 176 -4.12 -3.97 -9.13
C LEU A 176 -4.08 -4.62 -10.51
N LEU A 177 -4.47 -3.90 -11.56
CA LEU A 177 -4.40 -4.39 -12.94
C LEU A 177 -2.95 -4.55 -13.43
N GLY A 178 -2.06 -3.65 -13.03
CA GLY A 178 -0.63 -3.68 -13.37
C GLY A 178 0.10 -4.85 -12.73
N SER A 179 -0.34 -5.28 -11.55
CA SER A 179 0.23 -6.43 -10.83
C SER A 179 0.07 -7.75 -11.62
N ASN A 180 -1.00 -7.88 -12.41
CA ASN A 180 -1.20 -8.99 -13.35
C ASN A 180 -0.39 -8.85 -14.65
N ARG A 181 0.63 -7.98 -14.67
CA ARG A 181 1.51 -7.69 -15.82
C ARG A 181 0.76 -7.33 -17.10
N THR A 182 -0.45 -6.79 -16.98
CA THR A 182 -1.28 -6.37 -18.12
C THR A 182 -1.35 -4.86 -18.16
N PHE A 183 -0.29 -4.22 -18.71
CA PHE A 183 -0.09 -2.77 -18.58
C PHE A 183 -0.98 -1.90 -19.49
N SER A 184 -1.72 -2.48 -20.45
CA SER A 184 -2.65 -1.72 -21.30
C SER A 184 -3.78 -1.08 -20.48
N SER A 185 -4.36 -1.80 -19.53
CA SER A 185 -5.48 -1.30 -18.74
C SER A 185 -5.06 -0.26 -17.69
N PRO A 186 -3.97 -0.45 -16.91
CA PRO A 186 -3.42 0.60 -16.05
C PRO A 186 -3.18 1.92 -16.77
N ILE A 187 -2.60 1.90 -17.98
CA ILE A 187 -2.37 3.10 -18.79
C ILE A 187 -3.68 3.87 -19.02
N VAL A 188 -4.78 3.18 -19.35
CA VAL A 188 -6.08 3.84 -19.58
C VAL A 188 -6.59 4.54 -18.32
N TYR A 189 -6.53 3.87 -17.16
CA TYR A 189 -7.01 4.44 -15.90
C TYR A 189 -6.09 5.55 -15.38
N LEU A 190 -4.77 5.38 -15.44
CA LEU A 190 -3.80 6.40 -15.04
C LEU A 190 -3.85 7.63 -15.95
N THR A 191 -4.09 7.45 -17.25
CA THR A 191 -4.29 8.58 -18.19
C THR A 191 -5.52 9.42 -17.81
N ARG A 192 -6.60 8.80 -17.30
CA ARG A 192 -7.77 9.55 -16.80
C ARG A 192 -7.38 10.44 -15.63
N VAL A 193 -6.62 9.91 -14.67
CA VAL A 193 -6.15 10.67 -13.50
C VAL A 193 -5.17 11.77 -13.93
N TYR A 194 -4.21 11.45 -14.78
CA TYR A 194 -3.20 12.38 -15.28
C TYR A 194 -3.81 13.64 -15.93
N ARG A 195 -4.96 13.53 -16.61
CA ARG A 195 -5.63 14.70 -17.22
C ARG A 195 -5.96 15.82 -16.23
N GLN A 196 -6.14 15.49 -14.94
CA GLN A 196 -6.46 16.46 -13.89
C GLN A 196 -5.30 16.63 -12.89
N TYR A 197 -4.47 15.61 -12.71
CA TYR A 197 -3.41 15.55 -11.71
C TYR A 197 -2.02 15.33 -12.35
N ASN A 198 -1.71 16.03 -13.45
CA ASN A 198 -0.43 15.90 -14.17
C ASN A 198 0.81 16.44 -13.42
N GLN A 199 0.61 17.14 -12.30
CA GLN A 199 1.70 17.59 -11.42
C GLN A 199 1.94 16.66 -10.23
N ASP A 200 1.15 15.58 -10.11
CA ASP A 200 1.33 14.60 -9.03
C ASP A 200 2.49 13.64 -9.40
N PRO A 201 3.59 13.62 -8.62
CA PRO A 201 4.75 12.78 -8.94
C PRO A 201 4.41 11.29 -9.00
N THR A 202 3.53 10.80 -8.12
CA THR A 202 3.16 9.38 -8.03
C THR A 202 2.37 8.95 -9.26
N ILE A 203 1.47 9.80 -9.77
CA ILE A 203 0.73 9.53 -11.02
C ILE A 203 1.67 9.50 -12.22
N CYS A 204 2.55 10.50 -12.35
CA CYS A 204 3.54 10.56 -13.45
C CYS A 204 4.49 9.36 -13.41
N PHE A 205 4.98 8.99 -12.22
CA PHE A 205 5.86 7.85 -12.03
C PHE A 205 5.20 6.53 -12.44
N MET A 206 3.99 6.26 -11.93
CA MET A 206 3.28 5.02 -12.22
C MET A 206 2.82 4.94 -13.69
N LEU A 207 2.38 6.06 -14.28
CA LEU A 207 2.03 6.09 -15.70
C LEU A 207 3.26 5.86 -16.58
N GLY A 208 4.36 6.52 -16.27
CA GLY A 208 5.65 6.34 -16.94
C GLY A 208 6.13 4.89 -16.90
N LEU A 209 6.14 4.27 -15.71
CA LEU A 209 6.49 2.86 -15.55
C LEU A 209 5.54 1.92 -16.31
N ALA A 210 4.23 2.18 -16.29
CA ALA A 210 3.29 1.37 -17.05
C ALA A 210 3.58 1.42 -18.56
N HIS A 211 3.94 2.59 -19.10
CA HIS A 211 4.37 2.74 -20.49
C HIS A 211 5.69 2.00 -20.78
N VAL A 212 6.70 2.14 -19.92
CA VAL A 212 8.01 1.44 -20.04
C VAL A 212 7.83 -0.08 -20.00
N HIS A 213 7.09 -0.61 -19.03
CA HIS A 213 6.84 -2.04 -18.97
C HIS A 213 6.03 -2.55 -20.17
N ARG A 214 5.07 -1.75 -20.65
CA ARG A 214 4.31 -2.09 -21.86
C ARG A 214 5.22 -2.14 -23.10
N SER A 215 6.20 -1.24 -23.24
CA SER A 215 7.13 -1.25 -24.38
C SER A 215 8.05 -2.47 -24.40
N MET A 216 8.33 -3.05 -23.24
CA MET A 216 9.12 -4.29 -23.09
C MET A 216 8.31 -5.56 -23.40
N GLN A 217 6.98 -5.47 -23.54
CA GLN A 217 6.13 -6.61 -23.90
C GLN A 217 6.06 -6.84 -25.40
N ARG A 218 5.83 -8.10 -25.78
CA ARG A 218 5.70 -8.51 -27.19
C ARG A 218 4.60 -7.75 -27.94
N ASN A 219 3.50 -7.42 -27.26
CA ASN A 219 2.28 -6.87 -27.87
C ASN A 219 2.29 -5.33 -28.04
N SER A 220 3.44 -4.66 -27.99
CA SER A 220 3.52 -3.22 -28.23
C SER A 220 3.77 -2.94 -29.71
N ASN A 221 2.87 -2.18 -30.34
CA ASN A 221 2.93 -1.88 -31.78
C ASN A 221 4.21 -1.12 -32.16
N ASN A 222 4.48 0.01 -31.49
CA ASN A 222 5.70 0.79 -31.67
C ASN A 222 6.40 0.91 -30.31
N ARG A 223 7.36 0.02 -30.05
CA ARG A 223 8.07 -0.06 -28.76
C ARG A 223 8.87 1.19 -28.45
N HIS A 224 9.51 1.78 -29.45
CA HIS A 224 10.34 2.98 -29.25
C HIS A 224 9.47 4.19 -28.90
N LEU A 225 8.35 4.38 -29.60
CA LEU A 225 7.42 5.47 -29.29
C LEU A 225 6.76 5.29 -27.91
N GLN A 226 6.35 4.06 -27.60
CA GLN A 226 5.78 3.73 -26.30
C GLN A 226 6.78 3.98 -25.15
N LEU A 227 8.05 3.60 -25.37
CA LEU A 227 9.14 3.85 -24.42
C LEU A 227 9.39 5.35 -24.26
N LEU A 228 9.46 6.10 -25.36
CA LEU A 228 9.64 7.55 -25.35
C LEU A 228 8.54 8.21 -24.52
N GLN A 229 7.28 7.84 -24.71
CA GLN A 229 6.17 8.36 -23.92
C GLN A 229 6.31 8.03 -22.42
N GLY A 230 6.77 6.80 -22.09
CA GLY A 230 7.03 6.43 -20.70
C GLY A 230 8.15 7.27 -20.07
N ILE A 231 9.22 7.52 -20.81
CA ILE A 231 10.33 8.39 -20.36
C ILE A 231 9.86 9.83 -20.18
N SER A 232 9.02 10.37 -21.08
CA SER A 232 8.45 11.71 -20.92
C SER A 232 7.73 11.89 -19.58
N TYR A 233 6.86 10.94 -19.20
CA TYR A 233 6.18 11.00 -17.90
C TYR A 233 7.14 10.84 -16.71
N LEU A 234 8.21 10.06 -16.84
CA LEU A 234 9.23 9.93 -15.79
C LEU A 234 10.05 11.22 -15.62
N LEU A 235 10.26 11.98 -16.70
CA LEU A 235 10.88 13.31 -16.62
C LEU A 235 9.93 14.31 -15.95
N GLU A 236 8.62 14.27 -16.24
CA GLU A 236 7.62 15.07 -15.53
C GLU A 236 7.54 14.70 -14.03
N TYR A 237 7.67 13.41 -13.68
CA TYR A 237 7.82 12.95 -12.29
C TYR A 237 9.02 13.62 -11.64
N LYS A 238 10.19 13.60 -12.30
CA LYS A 238 11.41 14.24 -11.78
C LYS A 238 11.19 15.73 -11.54
N GLU A 239 10.72 16.47 -12.55
CA GLU A 239 10.48 17.91 -12.43
C GLU A 239 9.50 18.26 -11.31
N SER A 240 8.44 17.45 -11.14
CA SER A 240 7.45 17.66 -10.09
C SER A 240 7.98 17.30 -8.71
N ARG A 241 8.77 16.22 -8.60
CA ARG A 241 9.36 15.75 -7.35
C ARG A 241 10.50 16.67 -6.88
N GLU A 242 11.23 17.31 -7.79
CA GLU A 242 12.29 18.29 -7.48
C GLU A 242 11.76 19.59 -6.86
N LYS A 243 10.49 19.94 -7.09
CA LYS A 243 9.87 21.15 -6.52
C LYS A 243 9.75 21.02 -5.00
N GLY A 244 10.59 21.75 -4.26
CA GLY A 244 10.61 21.69 -2.80
C GLY A 244 11.24 20.41 -2.24
N ALA A 245 11.98 19.66 -3.06
CA ALA A 245 12.64 18.43 -2.65
C ALA A 245 13.64 18.66 -1.52
N THR A 246 13.54 17.83 -0.49
CA THR A 246 14.62 17.66 0.47
C THR A 246 15.70 16.75 -0.14
N ILE A 247 16.70 16.40 0.66
CA ILE A 247 17.73 15.45 0.22
C ILE A 247 17.17 14.05 -0.05
N TYR A 248 16.14 13.66 0.71
CA TYR A 248 15.46 12.37 0.60
C TYR A 248 14.83 12.18 -0.78
N GLU A 249 14.06 13.15 -1.26
CA GLU A 249 13.44 13.07 -2.58
C GLU A 249 14.49 13.15 -3.71
N LYS A 250 15.57 13.91 -3.52
CA LYS A 250 16.66 13.97 -4.52
C LYS A 250 17.37 12.63 -4.68
N GLN A 251 17.64 11.94 -3.57
CA GLN A 251 18.23 10.60 -3.60
C GLN A 251 17.26 9.61 -4.27
N GLU A 252 15.97 9.66 -3.94
CA GLU A 252 14.91 8.82 -4.51
C GLU A 252 14.84 8.96 -6.04
N ILE A 253 14.86 10.18 -6.57
CA ILE A 253 14.84 10.44 -8.01
C ILE A 253 16.05 9.78 -8.67
N GLU A 254 17.25 10.00 -8.14
CA GLU A 254 18.49 9.44 -8.72
C GLU A 254 18.46 7.90 -8.67
N TYR A 255 18.00 7.30 -7.57
CA TYR A 255 17.85 5.85 -7.46
C TYR A 255 16.85 5.30 -8.48
N ASN A 256 15.68 5.93 -8.61
CA ASN A 256 14.62 5.51 -9.54
C ASN A 256 15.07 5.58 -11.00
N PHE A 257 15.81 6.62 -11.40
CA PHE A 257 16.40 6.69 -12.75
C PHE A 257 17.52 5.66 -12.94
N GLY A 258 18.33 5.38 -11.91
CA GLY A 258 19.28 4.28 -11.91
C GLY A 258 18.60 2.94 -12.19
N ARG A 259 17.50 2.64 -11.49
CA ARG A 259 16.69 1.43 -11.68
C ARG A 259 16.04 1.38 -13.06
N LEU A 260 15.53 2.49 -13.56
CA LEU A 260 14.94 2.60 -14.90
C LEU A 260 15.97 2.21 -15.98
N PHE A 261 17.13 2.86 -15.99
CA PHE A 261 18.14 2.60 -17.01
C PHE A 261 18.76 1.21 -16.88
N HIS A 262 18.90 0.70 -15.65
CA HIS A 262 19.34 -0.67 -15.42
C HIS A 262 18.33 -1.66 -16.03
N MET A 263 17.02 -1.47 -15.78
CA MET A 263 15.95 -2.31 -16.36
C MET A 263 15.91 -2.26 -17.89
N LEU A 264 16.23 -1.11 -18.49
CA LEU A 264 16.29 -0.94 -19.94
C LEU A 264 17.58 -1.49 -20.58
N GLY A 265 18.53 -1.99 -19.80
CA GLY A 265 19.81 -2.47 -20.30
C GLY A 265 20.77 -1.36 -20.72
N LEU A 266 20.69 -0.19 -20.08
CA LEU A 266 21.55 0.98 -20.32
C LEU A 266 22.49 1.22 -19.12
N PRO A 267 23.49 0.34 -18.91
CA PRO A 267 24.29 0.30 -17.67
C PRO A 267 25.09 1.59 -17.44
N THR A 268 25.61 2.24 -18.48
CA THR A 268 26.38 3.48 -18.34
C THR A 268 25.55 4.60 -17.69
N LEU A 269 24.29 4.74 -18.10
CA LEU A 269 23.36 5.70 -17.48
C LEU A 269 22.99 5.28 -16.06
N ALA A 270 22.75 3.98 -15.86
CA ALA A 270 22.44 3.46 -14.53
C ALA A 270 23.58 3.72 -13.52
N ILE A 271 24.84 3.47 -13.91
CA ILE A 271 26.04 3.72 -13.09
C ILE A 271 26.11 5.20 -12.67
N HIS A 272 25.89 6.12 -13.61
CA HIS A 272 25.89 7.57 -13.32
C HIS A 272 24.90 7.93 -12.20
N HIS A 273 23.67 7.42 -12.32
CA HIS A 273 22.61 7.66 -11.34
C HIS A 273 22.89 6.99 -9.99
N TYR A 274 23.31 5.72 -9.96
CA TYR A 274 23.67 5.05 -8.70
C TYR A 274 24.86 5.72 -8.01
N THR A 275 25.85 6.20 -8.76
CA THR A 275 27.01 6.91 -8.18
C THR A 275 26.57 8.19 -7.47
N LYS A 276 25.58 8.91 -8.01
CA LYS A 276 24.99 10.05 -7.32
C LYS A 276 24.25 9.66 -6.05
N VAL A 277 23.52 8.53 -6.05
CA VAL A 277 22.87 8.00 -4.84
C VAL A 277 23.90 7.79 -3.72
N LEU A 278 25.04 7.17 -4.04
CA LEU A 278 26.14 6.97 -3.09
C LEU A 278 26.71 8.30 -2.56
N GLY A 279 26.65 9.38 -3.36
CA GLY A 279 27.11 10.70 -2.97
C GLY A 279 26.22 11.41 -1.94
N TYR A 280 25.00 10.94 -1.70
CA TYR A 280 24.10 11.49 -0.67
C TYR A 280 24.29 10.83 0.71
N HIS A 281 25.09 9.77 0.80
CA HIS A 281 25.23 8.97 2.03
C HIS A 281 25.69 9.79 3.23
N ASP A 282 26.70 10.64 3.04
CA ASP A 282 27.30 11.43 4.12
C ASP A 282 26.27 12.37 4.78
N ASP A 283 25.31 12.87 4.00
CA ASP A 283 24.24 13.75 4.49
C ASP A 283 23.05 12.98 5.09
N LEU A 284 22.95 11.68 4.83
CA LEU A 284 21.85 10.79 5.24
C LEU A 284 22.25 9.78 6.31
N ILE A 285 23.48 9.87 6.83
CA ILE A 285 24.05 8.90 7.77
C ILE A 285 23.21 8.75 9.05
N ASP A 286 22.51 9.80 9.46
CA ASP A 286 21.66 9.82 10.65
C ASP A 286 20.28 9.18 10.44
N ASP A 287 19.89 8.89 9.19
CA ASP A 287 18.66 8.17 8.85
C ASP A 287 18.93 6.99 7.90
N PRO A 288 19.54 5.90 8.42
CA PRO A 288 19.86 4.72 7.63
C PRO A 288 18.61 3.97 7.15
N THR A 289 17.42 4.30 7.65
CA THR A 289 16.18 3.63 7.23
C THR A 289 15.67 4.13 5.89
N TYR A 290 15.99 5.37 5.52
CA TYR A 290 15.65 5.93 4.23
C TYR A 290 16.79 5.84 3.21
N ASP A 291 18.04 5.80 3.67
CA ASP A 291 19.21 5.81 2.80
C ASP A 291 19.26 4.61 1.84
N MET A 292 19.12 4.89 0.53
CA MET A 292 19.15 3.89 -0.55
C MET A 292 20.58 3.47 -0.95
N LEU A 293 21.58 3.72 -0.10
CA LEU A 293 22.99 3.36 -0.31
C LEU A 293 23.14 1.88 -0.65
N MET A 294 22.62 0.99 0.20
CA MET A 294 22.86 -0.45 0.08
C MET A 294 22.24 -1.00 -1.20
N GLU A 295 21.02 -0.58 -1.55
CA GLU A 295 20.35 -0.97 -2.77
C GLU A 295 21.09 -0.46 -4.01
N ALA A 296 21.56 0.79 -4.00
CA ALA A 296 22.33 1.36 -5.10
C ALA A 296 23.68 0.64 -5.27
N ALA A 297 24.41 0.42 -4.17
CA ALA A 297 25.70 -0.28 -4.17
C ALA A 297 25.55 -1.72 -4.66
N TYR A 298 24.52 -2.44 -4.21
CA TYR A 298 24.22 -3.79 -4.69
C TYR A 298 23.90 -3.82 -6.18
N ASN A 299 23.07 -2.89 -6.67
CA ASN A 299 22.77 -2.79 -8.09
C ASN A 299 24.01 -2.45 -8.93
N LEU A 300 24.91 -1.63 -8.40
CA LEU A 300 26.15 -1.23 -9.06
C LEU A 300 27.15 -2.39 -9.13
N SER A 301 27.30 -3.16 -8.05
CA SER A 301 28.18 -4.34 -8.03
C SER A 301 27.70 -5.42 -8.99
N LEU A 302 26.37 -5.61 -9.16
CA LEU A 302 25.80 -6.49 -10.18
C LEU A 302 26.20 -6.05 -11.59
N ILE A 303 26.10 -4.75 -11.91
CA ILE A 303 26.51 -4.23 -13.23
C ILE A 303 27.99 -4.51 -13.49
N TYR A 304 28.86 -4.25 -12.51
CA TYR A 304 30.29 -4.49 -12.68
C TYR A 304 30.63 -5.97 -12.80
N THR A 305 29.95 -6.83 -12.05
CA THR A 305 30.10 -8.28 -12.13
C THR A 305 29.70 -8.81 -13.51
N ILE A 306 28.54 -8.40 -14.03
CA ILE A 306 28.06 -8.81 -15.36
C ILE A 306 29.01 -8.34 -16.47
N ASN A 307 29.60 -7.15 -16.33
CA ASN A 307 30.56 -6.61 -17.28
C ASN A 307 31.99 -7.16 -17.11
N GLY A 308 32.23 -8.05 -16.14
CA GLY A 308 33.53 -8.67 -15.87
C GLY A 308 34.54 -7.79 -15.12
N ASN A 309 34.13 -6.63 -14.61
CA ASN A 309 34.98 -5.76 -13.79
C ASN A 309 34.90 -6.15 -12.31
N THR A 310 35.46 -7.31 -11.98
CA THR A 310 35.42 -7.88 -10.62
C THR A 310 36.14 -7.01 -9.60
N ALA A 311 37.24 -6.33 -9.98
CA ALA A 311 37.99 -5.44 -9.09
C ALA A 311 37.11 -4.29 -8.56
N LEU A 312 36.36 -3.64 -9.44
CA LEU A 312 35.47 -2.56 -9.03
C LEU A 312 34.25 -3.10 -8.27
N ALA A 313 33.71 -4.26 -8.65
CA ALA A 313 32.67 -4.92 -7.88
C ALA A 313 33.11 -5.21 -6.42
N HIS A 314 34.32 -5.76 -6.23
CA HIS A 314 34.91 -5.99 -4.90
C HIS A 314 35.05 -4.70 -4.11
N SER A 315 35.54 -3.62 -4.73
CA SER A 315 35.66 -2.33 -4.03
C SER A 315 34.30 -1.79 -3.53
N ILE A 316 33.22 -2.03 -4.28
CA ILE A 316 31.86 -1.65 -3.87
C ILE A 316 31.38 -2.53 -2.72
N TYR A 317 31.62 -3.84 -2.79
CA TYR A 317 31.28 -4.76 -1.70
C TYR A 317 31.98 -4.37 -0.40
N ASP A 318 33.29 -4.19 -0.44
CA ASP A 318 34.10 -3.90 0.74
C ASP A 318 33.73 -2.56 1.38
N LYS A 319 33.41 -1.55 0.55
CA LYS A 319 33.15 -0.19 1.02
C LYS A 319 31.73 0.02 1.56
N TYR A 320 30.71 -0.57 0.93
CA TYR A 320 29.31 -0.21 1.19
C TYR A 320 28.41 -1.38 1.60
N LEU A 321 28.86 -2.64 1.45
CA LEU A 321 28.04 -3.84 1.65
C LEU A 321 28.64 -4.79 2.71
N THR A 322 29.54 -4.28 3.55
CA THR A 322 30.06 -4.97 4.73
C THR A 322 29.22 -4.64 5.96
N ILE A 323 29.04 -5.62 6.85
CA ILE A 323 28.24 -5.51 8.10
C ILE A 323 29.18 -5.31 9.29
#